data_AF-A0A2E6VVR8-F1
#
_entry.id   AF-A0A2E6VVR8-F1
#
_cell.length_a   1.000
_cell.length_b   1.000
_cell.length_c   1.000
_cell.angle_alpha   90.00
_cell.angle_beta   90.00
_cell.angle_gamma   90.00
#
_symmetry.space_group_name_H-M   'P 1'
#
loop_
_entity.id
_entity.type
_entity.pdbx_description
1 polymer ?
#
loop_
_entity_poly.entity_id
_entity_poly.type
_entity_poly.pdbx_seq_one_letter_code
_entity_poly.pdbx_strand_id
1 'polypeptide(L)'
;MRLVLPHPPKYLAKPIGGPLLALSDIHGDIKGLEAVLDAVSKISLSGIVVAGDHCFGGQKPFEVWQRLRSLGAKMTRGASDYALGVLQAENITPYSKQEEARIKQFLWTQGQLGDLVCRRLANLPITEVVSMDDRSGVMVVHGSPQDPLVALTEDMTVDGLSEATGCIAEDVLVTGMTHRSFVRQQKNLLIVNAGSVGERFGPERCEHSAHATLLQGYDDNTVRAYAYDIRVGDESNIGVHLHQVKKVG
;
A
#
# COMPACT_ATOMS: atom_id res chain seq x y z
N MET A 1 20.45 -5.80 -4.18
CA MET A 1 19.99 -7.15 -3.77
C MET A 1 18.54 -7.30 -4.20
N ARG A 2 18.15 -8.42 -4.81
CA ARG A 2 16.78 -8.61 -5.34
C ARG A 2 15.95 -9.46 -4.38
N LEU A 3 14.65 -9.19 -4.33
CA LEU A 3 13.70 -9.97 -3.56
C LEU A 3 13.62 -11.37 -4.13
N VAL A 4 13.91 -12.34 -3.28
CA VAL A 4 13.67 -13.75 -3.54
C VAL A 4 12.62 -14.17 -2.52
N LEU A 5 11.48 -14.66 -3.00
CA LEU A 5 10.52 -15.30 -2.11
C LEU A 5 11.27 -16.44 -1.38
N PRO A 6 11.25 -16.48 -0.04
CA PRO A 6 11.85 -17.56 0.71
C PRO A 6 11.34 -18.89 0.14
N HIS A 7 12.25 -19.77 -0.29
CA HIS A 7 11.86 -21.09 -0.72
C HIS A 7 11.24 -21.80 0.49
N PRO A 8 10.00 -22.31 0.39
CA PRO A 8 9.47 -23.15 1.45
C PRO A 8 10.41 -24.35 1.62
N PRO A 9 10.59 -24.85 2.86
CA PRO A 9 11.38 -26.05 3.09
C PRO A 9 10.90 -27.18 2.16
N LYS A 10 11.85 -28.03 1.70
CA LYS A 10 11.76 -28.99 0.57
C LYS A 10 10.55 -29.95 0.52
N TYR A 11 9.62 -29.89 1.47
CA TYR A 11 8.46 -30.77 1.61
C TYR A 11 7.10 -30.07 1.78
N LEU A 12 6.96 -28.76 1.54
CA LEU A 12 5.65 -28.08 1.66
C LEU A 12 5.28 -27.18 0.48
N ALA A 13 3.97 -27.15 0.25
CA ALA A 13 3.12 -26.37 -0.64
C ALA A 13 3.75 -25.57 -1.79
N LYS A 14 3.27 -25.78 -3.01
CA LYS A 14 3.73 -25.07 -4.20
C LYS A 14 2.97 -23.74 -4.38
N PRO A 15 3.67 -22.66 -4.78
CA PRO A 15 3.01 -21.41 -5.16
C PRO A 15 2.02 -21.62 -6.31
N ILE A 16 0.86 -21.00 -6.22
CA ILE A 16 -0.12 -20.89 -7.30
C ILE A 16 0.09 -19.56 -8.00
N GLY A 17 0.43 -19.58 -9.30
CA GLY A 17 0.66 -18.37 -10.08
C GLY A 17 1.79 -17.48 -9.54
N GLY A 18 1.79 -16.22 -9.97
CA GLY A 18 2.70 -15.19 -9.47
C GLY A 18 2.14 -14.48 -8.23
N PRO A 19 2.99 -13.92 -7.37
CA PRO A 19 2.53 -13.15 -6.22
C PRO A 19 1.94 -11.80 -6.64
N LEU A 20 1.01 -11.29 -5.86
CA LEU A 20 0.48 -9.94 -5.97
C LEU A 20 1.35 -8.99 -5.13
N LEU A 21 1.79 -7.88 -5.71
CA LEU A 21 2.50 -6.83 -4.98
C LEU A 21 1.51 -5.83 -4.38
N ALA A 22 1.57 -5.64 -3.07
CA ALA A 22 0.77 -4.68 -2.33
C ALA A 22 1.63 -3.52 -1.81
N LEU A 23 1.19 -2.30 -2.12
CA LEU A 23 1.84 -1.02 -1.75
C LEU A 23 0.81 -0.07 -1.13
N SER A 24 1.30 0.99 -0.48
CA SER A 24 0.49 2.10 0.02
C SER A 24 1.37 3.33 0.25
N ASP A 25 0.75 4.51 0.38
CA ASP A 25 1.38 5.73 0.88
C ASP A 25 2.68 6.05 0.10
N ILE A 26 2.57 6.08 -1.24
CA ILE A 26 3.70 6.40 -2.13
C ILE A 26 4.04 7.88 -2.07
N HIS A 27 3.05 8.73 -1.80
CA HIS A 27 3.25 10.15 -1.54
C HIS A 27 4.11 10.86 -2.59
N GLY A 28 3.98 10.53 -3.88
CA GLY A 28 4.74 11.19 -4.95
C GLY A 28 6.24 10.93 -4.92
N ASP A 29 6.70 9.92 -4.18
CA ASP A 29 8.09 9.49 -4.14
C ASP A 29 8.38 8.42 -5.20
N ILE A 30 8.84 8.88 -6.37
CA ILE A 30 9.24 7.99 -7.46
C ILE A 30 10.47 7.16 -7.11
N LYS A 31 11.35 7.62 -6.20
CA LYS A 31 12.57 6.88 -5.88
C LYS A 31 12.25 5.65 -5.02
N GLY A 32 11.39 5.82 -4.01
CA GLY A 32 10.84 4.71 -3.24
C GLY A 32 10.12 3.71 -4.13
N LEU A 33 9.25 4.19 -5.04
CA LEU A 33 8.52 3.32 -5.96
C LEU A 33 9.46 2.52 -6.87
N GLU A 34 10.42 3.16 -7.55
CA GLU A 34 11.36 2.44 -8.42
C GLU A 34 12.25 1.47 -7.63
N ALA A 35 12.67 1.82 -6.41
CA ALA A 35 13.44 0.90 -5.56
C ALA A 35 12.66 -0.38 -5.27
N VAL A 36 11.35 -0.27 -4.97
CA VAL A 36 10.48 -1.44 -4.80
C VAL A 36 10.38 -2.25 -6.09
N LEU A 37 10.13 -1.59 -7.23
CA LEU A 37 9.98 -2.24 -8.53
C LEU A 37 11.25 -2.96 -8.98
N ASP A 38 12.41 -2.35 -8.76
CA ASP A 38 13.72 -2.95 -9.04
C ASP A 38 13.97 -4.18 -8.16
N ALA A 39 13.59 -4.09 -6.88
CA ALA A 39 13.72 -5.19 -5.93
C ALA A 39 12.90 -6.42 -6.36
N VAL A 40 11.70 -6.22 -6.94
CA VAL A 40 10.84 -7.31 -7.45
C VAL A 40 11.04 -7.63 -8.94
N SER A 41 11.99 -7.00 -9.64
CA SER A 41 12.14 -7.09 -11.10
C SER A 41 12.29 -8.50 -11.71
N LYS A 42 12.71 -9.49 -10.91
CA LYS A 42 12.85 -10.91 -11.34
C LYS A 42 11.64 -11.78 -10.98
N ILE A 43 10.69 -11.24 -10.24
CA ILE A 43 9.49 -11.95 -9.82
C ILE A 43 8.42 -11.72 -10.89
N SER A 44 7.85 -12.81 -11.41
CA SER A 44 6.68 -12.70 -12.30
C SER A 44 5.45 -12.40 -11.44
N LEU A 45 5.18 -11.11 -11.20
CA LEU A 45 4.01 -10.67 -10.46
C LEU A 45 2.72 -11.03 -11.22
N SER A 46 1.66 -11.37 -10.48
CA SER A 46 0.30 -11.50 -11.03
C SER A 46 -0.40 -10.14 -11.15
N GLY A 47 0.04 -9.15 -10.38
CA GLY A 47 -0.48 -7.79 -10.43
C GLY A 47 0.14 -6.89 -9.37
N ILE A 48 -0.31 -5.64 -9.36
CA ILE A 48 0.06 -4.63 -8.36
C ILE A 48 -1.22 -3.96 -7.85
N VAL A 49 -1.35 -3.89 -6.52
CA VAL A 49 -2.39 -3.13 -5.83
C VAL A 49 -1.77 -2.02 -4.97
N VAL A 50 -2.43 -0.86 -4.91
CA VAL A 50 -1.95 0.29 -4.12
C VAL A 50 -3.08 0.89 -3.29
N ALA A 51 -2.92 0.87 -1.97
CA ALA A 51 -3.92 1.28 -0.98
C ALA A 51 -3.86 2.79 -0.66
N GLY A 52 -4.08 3.64 -1.65
CA GLY A 52 -4.23 5.08 -1.47
C GLY A 52 -2.94 5.87 -1.18
N ASP A 53 -3.12 7.19 -1.15
CA ASP A 53 -2.12 8.23 -0.90
C ASP A 53 -0.93 8.16 -1.87
N HIS A 54 -1.25 8.35 -3.15
CA HIS A 54 -0.31 8.10 -4.24
C HIS A 54 0.66 9.26 -4.48
N CYS A 55 0.19 10.51 -4.42
CA CYS A 55 0.87 11.64 -5.06
C CYS A 55 1.29 12.79 -4.14
N PHE A 56 0.58 13.05 -3.04
CA PHE A 56 0.85 14.22 -2.22
C PHE A 56 2.03 13.99 -1.26
N GLY A 57 2.98 14.93 -1.17
CA GLY A 57 4.11 14.89 -0.23
C GLY A 57 5.48 14.94 -0.92
N GLY A 58 5.64 14.21 -2.01
CA GLY A 58 6.90 14.01 -2.72
C GLY A 58 7.12 14.98 -3.88
N GLN A 59 8.33 14.93 -4.43
CA GLN A 59 8.79 15.88 -5.47
C GLN A 59 8.38 15.47 -6.88
N LYS A 60 7.83 14.27 -7.07
CA LYS A 60 7.60 13.68 -8.40
C LYS A 60 6.17 13.09 -8.54
N PRO A 61 5.11 13.85 -8.17
CA PRO A 61 3.74 13.33 -8.09
C PRO A 61 3.20 12.81 -9.44
N PHE A 62 3.45 13.55 -10.53
CA PHE A 62 2.96 13.16 -11.86
C PHE A 62 3.70 11.94 -12.42
N GLU A 63 5.00 11.81 -12.15
CA GLU A 63 5.79 10.63 -12.55
C GLU A 63 5.30 9.37 -11.84
N VAL A 64 4.99 9.45 -10.53
CA VAL A 64 4.37 8.34 -9.79
C VAL A 64 3.04 7.94 -10.41
N TRP A 65 2.16 8.91 -10.66
CA TRP A 65 0.87 8.64 -11.31
C TRP A 65 1.05 7.94 -12.67
N GLN A 66 1.92 8.47 -13.54
CA GLN A 66 2.20 7.85 -14.84
C GLN A 66 2.75 6.44 -14.70
N ARG A 67 3.66 6.24 -13.73
CA ARG A 67 4.28 4.94 -13.49
C ARG A 67 3.26 3.89 -13.05
N LEU A 68 2.43 4.20 -12.05
CA LEU A 68 1.37 3.30 -11.59
C LEU A 68 0.38 2.96 -12.72
N ARG A 69 0.02 3.95 -13.54
CA ARG A 69 -0.82 3.74 -14.72
C ARG A 69 -0.16 2.82 -15.76
N SER A 70 1.13 3.00 -16.04
CA SER A 70 1.88 2.17 -16.98
C SER A 70 2.00 0.71 -16.55
N LEU A 71 2.04 0.48 -15.23
CA LEU A 71 2.09 -0.84 -14.62
C LEU A 71 0.73 -1.54 -14.56
N GLY A 72 -0.36 -0.86 -14.92
CA GLY A 72 -1.71 -1.38 -14.77
C GLY A 72 -2.13 -1.59 -13.32
N ALA A 73 -1.54 -0.84 -12.38
CA ALA A 73 -1.83 -0.97 -10.96
C ALA A 73 -3.31 -0.70 -10.65
N LYS A 74 -3.88 -1.53 -9.77
CA LYS A 74 -5.21 -1.33 -9.21
C LYS A 74 -5.08 -0.46 -7.97
N MET A 75 -5.73 0.69 -7.99
CA MET A 75 -5.51 1.75 -6.99
C MET A 75 -6.83 2.10 -6.32
N THR A 76 -6.84 2.16 -5.00
CA THR A 76 -7.89 2.85 -4.25
C THR A 76 -7.45 4.28 -3.94
N ARG A 77 -8.40 5.19 -3.67
CA ARG A 77 -8.04 6.52 -3.14
C ARG A 77 -7.72 6.45 -1.66
N GLY A 78 -6.72 7.21 -1.23
CA GLY A 78 -6.51 7.62 0.14
C GLY A 78 -7.09 9.00 0.43
N ALA A 79 -6.83 9.50 1.64
CA ALA A 79 -7.34 10.79 2.08
C ALA A 79 -6.75 11.95 1.25
N SER A 80 -5.45 11.89 0.95
CA SER A 80 -4.77 12.92 0.16
C SER A 80 -5.19 12.89 -1.31
N ASP A 81 -5.46 11.72 -1.89
CA ASP A 81 -5.93 11.57 -3.26
C ASP A 81 -7.31 12.21 -3.45
N TYR A 82 -8.22 11.94 -2.50
CA TYR A 82 -9.54 12.58 -2.48
C TYR A 82 -9.39 14.09 -2.33
N ALA A 83 -8.61 14.54 -1.34
CA ALA A 83 -8.37 15.95 -1.09
C ALA A 83 -7.88 16.69 -2.34
N LEU A 84 -6.88 16.14 -3.05
CA LEU A 84 -6.28 16.77 -4.24
C LEU A 84 -7.29 17.11 -5.33
N GLY A 85 -8.38 16.33 -5.47
CA GLY A 85 -9.41 16.57 -6.47
C GLY A 85 -10.62 17.37 -5.99
N VAL A 86 -10.79 17.59 -4.68
CA VAL A 86 -11.99 18.24 -4.12
C VAL A 86 -11.72 19.53 -3.35
N LEU A 87 -10.55 19.66 -2.72
CA LEU A 87 -10.23 20.83 -1.93
C LEU A 87 -9.74 21.99 -2.82
N GLN A 88 -10.33 23.16 -2.58
CA GLN A 88 -9.89 24.45 -3.13
C GLN A 88 -8.93 25.09 -2.11
N ALA A 89 -7.69 24.60 -2.09
CA ALA A 89 -6.70 24.99 -1.09
C ALA A 89 -6.32 26.49 -1.17
N GLU A 90 -6.55 27.13 -2.32
CA GLU A 90 -6.36 28.57 -2.55
C GLU A 90 -7.30 29.45 -1.69
N ASN A 91 -8.41 28.88 -1.22
CA ASN A 91 -9.40 29.57 -0.39
C ASN A 91 -9.16 29.37 1.12
N ILE A 92 -8.14 28.59 1.51
CA ILE A 92 -7.83 28.30 2.90
C ILE A 92 -6.90 29.39 3.44
N THR A 93 -7.31 30.05 4.52
CA THR A 93 -6.45 30.99 5.26
C THR A 93 -5.63 30.23 6.30
N PRO A 94 -4.29 30.18 6.19
CA PRO A 94 -3.48 29.45 7.16
C PRO A 94 -3.50 30.13 8.54
N TYR A 95 -3.63 29.35 9.60
CA TYR A 95 -3.50 29.77 11.00
C TYR A 95 -2.09 29.54 11.58
N SER A 96 -1.17 28.92 10.81
CA SER A 96 0.22 28.72 11.21
C SER A 96 1.19 28.66 10.02
N LYS A 97 2.49 28.88 10.26
CA LYS A 97 3.53 28.72 9.22
C LYS A 97 3.64 27.30 8.67
N GLN A 98 3.37 26.29 9.51
CA GLN A 98 3.39 24.89 9.10
C GLN A 98 2.25 24.59 8.13
N GLU A 99 1.05 25.10 8.43
CA GLU A 99 -0.10 24.97 7.54
C GLU A 99 0.11 25.76 6.25
N GLU A 100 0.66 26.97 6.31
CA GLU A 100 1.01 27.75 5.12
C GLU A 100 1.94 26.96 4.18
N ALA A 101 2.97 26.30 4.75
CA ALA A 101 3.86 25.44 3.98
C ALA A 101 3.12 24.24 3.36
N ARG A 102 2.22 23.60 4.12
CA ARG A 102 1.41 22.47 3.64
C ARG A 102 0.45 22.88 2.51
N ILE A 103 -0.22 24.02 2.62
CA ILE A 103 -1.08 24.57 1.57
C ILE A 103 -0.26 24.88 0.31
N LYS A 104 0.91 25.51 0.45
CA LYS A 104 1.82 25.77 -0.68
C LYS A 104 2.25 24.48 -1.38
N GLN A 105 2.62 23.47 -0.62
CA GLN A 105 2.97 22.15 -1.17
C GLN A 105 1.78 21.51 -1.88
N PHE A 106 0.58 21.59 -1.30
CA PHE A 106 -0.63 21.02 -1.87
C PHE A 106 -1.01 21.68 -3.20
N LEU A 107 -1.02 23.02 -3.25
CA LEU A 107 -1.25 23.78 -4.47
C LEU A 107 -0.19 23.47 -5.54
N TRP A 108 1.08 23.35 -5.13
CA TRP A 108 2.14 22.93 -6.04
C TRP A 108 1.89 21.53 -6.60
N THR A 109 1.50 20.56 -5.77
CA THR A 109 1.16 19.20 -6.22
C THR A 109 -0.04 19.21 -7.18
N GLN A 110 -1.11 19.97 -6.89
CA GLN A 110 -2.24 20.14 -7.81
C GLN A 110 -1.78 20.71 -9.15
N GLY A 111 -0.89 21.72 -9.13
CA GLY A 111 -0.29 22.30 -10.33
C GLY A 111 0.55 21.33 -11.15
N GLN A 112 1.31 20.43 -10.50
CA GLN A 112 2.09 19.38 -11.20
C GLN A 112 1.21 18.31 -11.83
N LEU A 113 0.10 17.94 -11.18
CA LEU A 113 -0.81 16.89 -11.64
C LEU A 113 -1.78 17.41 -12.71
N GLY A 114 -2.21 18.66 -12.58
CA GLY A 114 -3.29 19.27 -13.35
C GLY A 114 -4.67 18.71 -12.99
N ASP A 115 -5.71 19.48 -13.29
CA ASP A 115 -7.11 19.19 -12.95
C ASP A 115 -7.56 17.78 -13.31
N LEU A 116 -7.19 17.30 -14.50
CA LEU A 116 -7.64 15.99 -14.98
C LEU A 116 -7.12 14.86 -14.10
N VAL A 117 -5.87 14.92 -13.67
CA VAL A 117 -5.29 13.88 -12.80
C VAL A 117 -5.84 14.01 -11.39
N CYS A 118 -5.95 15.23 -10.85
CA CYS A 118 -6.56 15.47 -9.55
C CYS A 118 -8.00 14.90 -9.48
N ARG A 119 -8.83 15.14 -10.51
CA ARG A 119 -10.18 14.56 -10.59
C ARG A 119 -10.16 13.04 -10.73
N ARG A 120 -9.17 12.47 -11.41
CA ARG A 120 -9.03 11.01 -11.53
C ARG A 120 -8.65 10.38 -10.19
N LEU A 121 -7.71 10.98 -9.45
CA LEU A 121 -7.33 10.55 -8.10
C LEU A 121 -8.54 10.57 -7.17
N ALA A 122 -9.30 11.67 -7.14
CA ALA A 122 -10.48 11.76 -6.29
C ALA A 122 -11.60 10.78 -6.68
N ASN A 123 -11.68 10.37 -7.95
CA ASN A 123 -12.65 9.38 -8.44
C ASN A 123 -12.14 7.93 -8.41
N LEU A 124 -10.92 7.68 -7.90
CA LEU A 124 -10.51 6.30 -7.64
C LEU A 124 -11.49 5.65 -6.65
N PRO A 125 -11.70 4.33 -6.79
CA PRO A 125 -12.55 3.56 -5.89
C PRO A 125 -12.09 3.70 -4.44
N ILE A 126 -13.02 3.69 -3.49
CA ILE A 126 -12.70 3.61 -2.05
C ILE A 126 -12.16 2.21 -1.72
N THR A 127 -12.78 1.19 -2.33
CA THR A 127 -12.46 -0.22 -2.12
C THR A 127 -12.31 -0.88 -3.49
N GLU A 128 -11.29 -1.71 -3.63
CA GLU A 128 -11.10 -2.59 -4.79
C GLU A 128 -10.99 -4.03 -4.31
N VAL A 129 -11.52 -4.96 -5.11
CA VAL A 129 -11.36 -6.40 -4.86
C VAL A 129 -10.66 -7.00 -6.07
N VAL A 130 -9.55 -7.68 -5.83
CA VAL A 130 -8.79 -8.38 -6.86
C VAL A 130 -8.65 -9.86 -6.51
N SER A 131 -8.64 -10.71 -7.53
CA SER A 131 -8.34 -12.13 -7.35
C SER A 131 -6.83 -12.34 -7.37
N MET A 132 -6.31 -13.08 -6.38
CA MET A 132 -4.91 -13.53 -6.38
C MET A 132 -4.77 -14.88 -7.12
N ASP A 133 -5.79 -15.74 -7.01
CA ASP A 133 -5.97 -16.98 -7.74
C ASP A 133 -7.48 -17.27 -7.91
N ASP A 134 -7.85 -18.39 -8.50
CA ASP A 134 -9.26 -18.79 -8.71
C ASP A 134 -10.08 -18.96 -7.41
N ARG A 135 -9.43 -18.88 -6.24
CA ARG A 135 -10.02 -19.19 -4.94
C ARG A 135 -9.86 -18.08 -3.90
N SER A 136 -9.05 -17.06 -4.16
CA SER A 136 -8.67 -16.08 -3.14
C SER A 136 -8.88 -14.65 -3.59
N GLY A 137 -9.69 -13.93 -2.82
CA GLY A 137 -9.92 -12.50 -2.97
C GLY A 137 -8.97 -11.68 -2.09
N VAL A 138 -8.59 -10.52 -2.58
CA VAL A 138 -7.86 -9.49 -1.84
C VAL A 138 -8.68 -8.21 -1.90
N MET A 139 -9.22 -7.79 -0.76
CA MET A 139 -9.82 -6.47 -0.61
C MET A 139 -8.72 -5.44 -0.34
N VAL A 140 -8.78 -4.31 -1.04
CA VAL A 140 -7.85 -3.19 -0.92
C VAL A 140 -8.66 -1.97 -0.52
N VAL A 141 -8.23 -1.27 0.52
CA VAL A 141 -8.81 0.00 1.01
C VAL A 141 -7.71 0.79 1.71
N HIS A 142 -7.76 2.12 1.71
CA HIS A 142 -6.70 2.90 2.36
C HIS A 142 -6.78 2.86 3.90
N GLY A 143 -7.94 3.20 4.47
CA GLY A 143 -8.22 3.08 5.91
C GLY A 143 -8.82 1.73 6.27
N SER A 144 -9.96 1.74 6.95
CA SER A 144 -10.72 0.54 7.28
C SER A 144 -11.86 0.32 6.27
N PRO A 145 -12.31 -0.92 6.05
CA PRO A 145 -13.47 -1.22 5.20
C PRO A 145 -14.78 -0.59 5.68
N GLN A 146 -14.95 -0.42 6.98
CA GLN A 146 -16.16 0.18 7.56
C GLN A 146 -16.15 1.71 7.48
N ASP A 147 -14.98 2.32 7.70
CA ASP A 147 -14.75 3.76 7.53
C ASP A 147 -13.37 4.00 6.88
N PRO A 148 -13.32 4.47 5.63
CA PRO A 148 -12.07 4.68 4.90
C PRO A 148 -11.23 5.83 5.47
N LEU A 149 -11.73 6.60 6.44
CA LEU A 149 -11.00 7.65 7.15
C LEU A 149 -10.38 7.17 8.47
N VAL A 150 -10.70 5.95 8.91
CA VAL A 150 -10.17 5.35 10.15
C VAL A 150 -9.07 4.36 9.81
N ALA A 151 -7.93 4.50 10.47
CA ALA A 151 -6.80 3.59 10.28
C ALA A 151 -6.98 2.27 11.04
N LEU A 152 -6.54 1.17 10.46
CA LEU A 152 -6.31 -0.07 11.21
C LEU A 152 -4.87 -0.08 11.75
N THR A 153 -4.72 -0.28 13.06
CA THR A 153 -3.41 -0.32 13.71
C THR A 153 -3.11 -1.70 14.30
N GLU A 154 -1.83 -2.02 14.44
CA GLU A 154 -1.37 -3.33 14.96
C GLU A 154 -1.86 -3.60 16.39
N ASP A 155 -1.97 -2.55 17.21
CA ASP A 155 -2.33 -2.58 18.62
C ASP A 155 -3.85 -2.60 18.90
N MET A 156 -4.69 -2.54 17.87
CA MET A 156 -6.14 -2.67 18.04
C MET A 156 -6.52 -3.97 18.75
N THR A 157 -7.54 -3.91 19.59
CA THR A 157 -8.08 -5.11 20.26
C THR A 157 -8.67 -6.08 19.24
N VAL A 158 -8.79 -7.36 19.62
CA VAL A 158 -9.43 -8.38 18.77
C VAL A 158 -10.87 -7.98 18.42
N ASP A 159 -11.61 -7.37 19.36
CA ASP A 159 -12.98 -6.91 19.14
C ASP A 159 -13.02 -5.70 18.21
N GLY A 160 -12.15 -4.70 18.43
CA GLY A 160 -12.07 -3.52 17.57
C GLY A 160 -11.71 -3.84 16.12
N LEU A 161 -10.77 -4.78 15.91
CA LEU A 161 -10.50 -5.28 14.55
C LEU A 161 -11.69 -6.05 13.97
N SER A 162 -12.38 -6.87 14.77
CA SER A 162 -13.54 -7.63 14.29
C SER A 162 -14.68 -6.71 13.86
N GLU A 163 -14.90 -5.60 14.56
CA GLU A 163 -15.87 -4.58 14.17
C GLU A 163 -15.46 -3.92 12.85
N ALA A 164 -14.23 -3.42 12.77
CA ALA A 164 -13.74 -2.70 11.59
C ALA A 164 -13.59 -3.57 10.34
N THR A 165 -13.47 -4.89 10.49
CA THR A 165 -13.30 -5.87 9.39
C THR A 165 -14.48 -6.81 9.18
N GLY A 166 -15.58 -6.63 9.93
CA GLY A 166 -16.70 -7.58 9.94
C GLY A 166 -17.48 -7.68 8.63
N CYS A 167 -17.31 -6.74 7.71
CA CYS A 167 -17.97 -6.71 6.41
C CYS A 167 -17.17 -7.38 5.27
N ILE A 168 -15.99 -7.93 5.56
CA ILE A 168 -15.08 -8.51 4.56
C ILE A 168 -15.46 -9.97 4.29
N ALA A 169 -15.53 -10.33 3.00
CA ALA A 169 -15.77 -11.71 2.56
C ALA A 169 -14.50 -12.39 2.05
N GLU A 170 -13.46 -11.62 1.79
CA GLU A 170 -12.17 -12.01 1.21
C GLU A 170 -11.20 -12.61 2.25
N ASP A 171 -10.21 -13.37 1.77
CA ASP A 171 -9.18 -13.98 2.62
C ASP A 171 -8.12 -12.99 3.10
N VAL A 172 -7.92 -11.91 2.34
CA VAL A 172 -6.89 -10.91 2.60
C VAL A 172 -7.47 -9.51 2.52
N LEU A 173 -7.11 -8.69 3.50
CA LEU A 173 -7.34 -7.25 3.51
C LEU A 173 -6.00 -6.52 3.40
N VAL A 174 -5.84 -5.64 2.41
CA VAL A 174 -4.71 -4.73 2.27
C VAL A 174 -5.14 -3.32 2.65
N THR A 175 -4.39 -2.71 3.56
CA THR A 175 -4.59 -1.35 4.10
C THR A 175 -3.33 -0.49 4.07
N GLY A 176 -3.50 0.81 4.34
CA GLY A 176 -2.46 1.83 4.39
C GLY A 176 -2.63 2.77 5.58
N MET A 177 -2.48 4.08 5.34
CA MET A 177 -2.85 5.20 6.24
C MET A 177 -1.97 5.40 7.49
N THR A 178 -1.54 4.32 8.14
CA THR A 178 -0.69 4.42 9.34
C THR A 178 0.78 4.65 9.02
N HIS A 179 1.17 4.41 7.76
CA HIS A 179 2.54 4.38 7.27
C HIS A 179 3.43 3.33 7.95
N ARG A 180 2.84 2.42 8.74
CA ARG A 180 3.52 1.34 9.46
C ARG A 180 3.12 0.00 8.86
N SER A 181 4.10 -0.77 8.41
CA SER A 181 3.82 -2.12 7.93
C SER A 181 3.53 -3.05 9.10
N PHE A 182 2.46 -3.82 8.98
CA PHE A 182 2.20 -4.96 9.86
C PHE A 182 1.41 -6.03 9.10
N VAL A 183 1.51 -7.27 9.57
CA VAL A 183 0.67 -8.36 9.11
C VAL A 183 0.09 -9.07 10.31
N ARG A 184 -1.24 -9.15 10.36
CA ARG A 184 -1.97 -9.74 11.47
C ARG A 184 -3.05 -10.68 10.96
N GLN A 185 -3.08 -11.89 11.49
CA GLN A 185 -4.19 -12.81 11.25
C GLN A 185 -5.31 -12.54 12.25
N GLN A 186 -6.54 -12.45 11.74
CA GLN A 186 -7.76 -12.33 12.53
C GLN A 186 -8.75 -13.40 12.03
N LYS A 187 -8.93 -14.48 12.78
CA LYS A 187 -9.69 -15.67 12.35
C LYS A 187 -9.16 -16.19 10.99
N ASN A 188 -9.94 -16.07 9.93
CA ASN A 188 -9.62 -16.53 8.58
C ASN A 188 -9.13 -15.40 7.65
N LEU A 189 -9.08 -14.17 8.16
CA LEU A 189 -8.66 -12.99 7.42
C LEU A 189 -7.19 -12.70 7.72
N LEU A 190 -6.39 -12.50 6.67
CA LEU A 190 -5.05 -11.92 6.77
C LEU A 190 -5.13 -10.41 6.53
N ILE A 191 -4.91 -9.63 7.59
CA ILE A 191 -4.86 -8.17 7.52
C ILE A 191 -3.42 -7.76 7.28
N VAL A 192 -3.19 -6.99 6.22
CA VAL A 192 -1.89 -6.49 5.80
C VAL A 192 -1.98 -4.97 5.73
N ASN A 193 -1.23 -4.28 6.57
CA ASN A 193 -0.90 -2.89 6.30
C ASN A 193 0.37 -2.87 5.46
N ALA A 194 0.27 -2.38 4.23
CA ALA A 194 1.40 -2.36 3.30
C ALA A 194 2.51 -1.39 3.74
N GLY A 195 2.28 -0.62 4.81
CA GLY A 195 3.19 0.42 5.27
C GLY A 195 3.23 1.57 4.28
N SER A 196 4.31 2.32 4.32
CA SER A 196 4.54 3.42 3.39
C SER A 196 5.73 3.20 2.46
N VAL A 197 5.54 3.54 1.18
CA VAL A 197 6.61 3.61 0.19
C VAL A 197 7.37 4.94 0.28
N GLY A 198 6.69 6.07 0.51
CA GLY A 198 7.28 7.41 0.36
C GLY A 198 7.46 8.23 1.64
N GLU A 199 6.66 7.99 2.68
CA GLU A 199 6.63 8.80 3.91
C GLU A 199 6.62 7.94 5.20
N ARG A 200 7.77 7.68 5.83
CA ARG A 200 7.82 7.00 7.16
C ARG A 200 7.72 7.97 8.33
N PHE A 201 6.90 7.63 9.32
CA PHE A 201 6.84 8.29 10.64
C PHE A 201 7.90 7.72 11.60
N GLY A 202 8.86 8.52 12.06
CA GLY A 202 9.84 8.13 13.09
C GLY A 202 10.88 9.21 13.39
N PRO A 203 11.48 9.25 14.61
CA PRO A 203 12.39 10.31 15.05
C PRO A 203 13.80 10.26 14.43
N GLU A 204 14.10 9.29 13.57
CA GLU A 204 15.45 9.11 13.02
C GLU A 204 15.51 9.45 11.53
N ARG A 205 16.33 10.45 11.21
CA ARG A 205 16.75 10.86 9.85
C ARG A 205 17.63 9.80 9.15
N CYS A 206 17.51 8.53 9.50
CA CYS A 206 18.47 7.50 9.09
C CYS A 206 17.77 6.52 8.15
N GLU A 207 18.15 6.61 6.87
CA GLU A 207 17.84 5.69 5.76
C GLU A 207 16.41 5.75 5.19
N HIS A 208 16.30 6.44 4.04
CA HIS A 208 15.11 6.42 3.19
C HIS A 208 14.79 4.97 2.81
N SER A 209 13.62 4.49 3.22
CA SER A 209 13.20 3.09 3.07
C SER A 209 11.76 3.03 2.59
N ALA A 210 11.48 2.06 1.72
CA ALA A 210 10.17 1.82 1.13
C ALA A 210 9.64 0.44 1.57
N HIS A 211 8.41 0.41 2.07
CA HIS A 211 7.75 -0.86 2.37
C HIS A 211 7.12 -1.49 1.12
N ALA A 212 7.13 -2.80 1.08
CA ALA A 212 6.42 -3.57 0.07
C ALA A 212 5.96 -4.90 0.66
N THR A 213 4.80 -5.39 0.24
CA THR A 213 4.35 -6.74 0.62
C THR A 213 4.05 -7.59 -0.60
N LEU A 214 4.59 -8.81 -0.65
CA LEU A 214 4.18 -9.81 -1.64
C LEU A 214 3.16 -10.75 -1.01
N LEU A 215 2.03 -10.94 -1.69
CA LEU A 215 0.98 -11.88 -1.33
C LEU A 215 1.02 -13.08 -2.28
N GLN A 216 1.15 -14.29 -1.73
CA GLN A 216 1.29 -15.52 -2.53
C GLN A 216 0.31 -16.59 -2.04
N GLY A 217 -0.52 -17.10 -2.96
CA GLY A 217 -1.34 -18.28 -2.75
C GLY A 217 -0.55 -19.58 -2.92
N TYR A 218 -0.94 -20.62 -2.19
CA TYR A 218 -0.32 -21.94 -2.20
C TYR A 218 -1.35 -23.07 -2.37
N ASP A 219 -0.90 -24.20 -2.91
CA ASP A 219 -1.72 -25.41 -3.16
C ASP A 219 -2.22 -26.13 -1.91
N ASP A 220 -1.69 -25.80 -0.73
CA ASP A 220 -2.18 -26.22 0.58
C ASP A 220 -3.37 -25.38 1.09
N ASN A 221 -3.95 -24.57 0.21
CA ASN A 221 -4.98 -23.59 0.54
C ASN A 221 -4.51 -22.59 1.62
N THR A 222 -3.29 -22.08 1.52
CA THR A 222 -2.82 -20.95 2.35
C THR A 222 -2.52 -19.73 1.50
N VAL A 223 -2.61 -18.55 2.12
CA VAL A 223 -2.04 -17.31 1.58
C VAL A 223 -0.95 -16.84 2.52
N ARG A 224 0.20 -16.44 1.96
CA ARG A 224 1.34 -15.93 2.72
C ARG A 224 1.65 -14.51 2.30
N ALA A 225 1.92 -13.68 3.29
CA ALA A 225 2.38 -12.31 3.12
C ALA A 225 3.87 -12.23 3.49
N TYR A 226 4.65 -11.64 2.59
CA TYR A 226 6.06 -11.37 2.77
C TYR A 226 6.25 -9.86 2.79
N ALA A 227 6.35 -9.30 3.99
CA ALA A 227 6.56 -7.87 4.18
C ALA A 227 8.04 -7.54 4.14
N TYR A 228 8.39 -6.51 3.38
CA TYR A 228 9.75 -6.10 3.09
C TYR A 228 9.98 -4.64 3.48
N ASP A 229 11.17 -4.39 4.00
CA ASP A 229 11.72 -3.05 4.20
C ASP A 229 12.92 -2.87 3.25
N ILE A 230 12.76 -2.01 2.25
CA ILE A 230 13.70 -1.84 1.14
C ILE A 230 14.39 -0.50 1.29
N ARG A 231 15.71 -0.51 1.50
CA ARG A 231 16.50 0.71 1.53
C ARG A 231 16.59 1.33 0.13
N VAL A 232 16.25 2.60 0.04
CA VAL A 232 16.32 3.36 -1.21
C VAL A 232 17.74 3.89 -1.38
N GLY A 233 18.40 3.48 -2.47
CA GLY A 233 19.76 3.90 -2.79
C GLY A 233 20.88 3.05 -2.17
N ASP A 234 20.55 1.98 -1.42
CA ASP A 234 21.50 0.97 -0.97
C ASP A 234 20.97 -0.43 -1.30
N GLU A 235 21.72 -1.16 -2.11
CA GLU A 235 21.36 -2.49 -2.57
C GLU A 235 21.58 -3.60 -1.53
N SER A 236 22.13 -3.33 -0.35
CA SER A 236 22.75 -4.37 0.49
C SER A 236 21.91 -4.94 1.64
N ASN A 237 20.75 -4.38 1.99
CA ASN A 237 19.92 -4.90 3.09
C ASN A 237 18.41 -4.84 2.80
N ILE A 238 17.76 -6.01 2.91
CA ILE A 238 16.30 -6.17 2.84
C ILE A 238 15.88 -6.93 4.11
N GLY A 239 15.09 -6.29 4.96
CA GLY A 239 14.40 -6.99 6.07
C GLY A 239 13.20 -7.78 5.53
N VAL A 240 12.99 -9.01 6.00
CA VAL A 240 11.87 -9.87 5.56
C VAL A 240 11.11 -10.40 6.76
N HIS A 241 9.81 -10.14 6.82
CA HIS A 241 8.89 -10.75 7.79
C HIS A 241 7.88 -11.64 7.07
N LEU A 242 7.79 -12.92 7.49
CA LEU A 242 6.91 -13.92 6.90
C LEU A 242 5.70 -14.19 7.80
N HIS A 243 4.51 -14.02 7.25
CA HIS A 243 3.23 -14.32 7.90
C HIS A 243 2.34 -15.17 6.98
N GLN A 244 1.47 -16.02 7.55
CA GLN A 244 0.63 -16.92 6.78
C GLN A 244 -0.76 -17.09 7.38
N VAL A 245 -1.76 -17.33 6.53
CA VAL A 245 -3.14 -17.70 6.91
C VAL A 245 -3.59 -18.94 6.13
N LYS A 246 -4.42 -19.77 6.77
CA LYS A 246 -5.08 -20.90 6.11
C LYS A 246 -6.45 -20.46 5.59
N LYS A 247 -6.71 -20.69 4.31
CA LYS A 247 -8.01 -20.42 3.67
C LYS A 247 -9.07 -21.33 4.30
N VAL A 248 -10.27 -20.80 4.49
CA VAL A 248 -11.42 -21.60 4.92
C VAL A 248 -12.28 -21.86 3.69
N GLY A 249 -12.39 -23.13 3.32
CA GLY A 249 -13.15 -23.59 2.16
C GLY A 249 -14.64 -23.66 2.41
#